data_AF-A0A8S9Y1Q9-F1
#
_entry.id   AF-A0A8S9Y1Q9-F1
#
_cell.length_a   1.000
_cell.length_b   1.000
_cell.length_c   1.000
_cell.angle_alpha   90.00
_cell.angle_beta   90.00
_cell.angle_gamma   90.00
#
_symmetry.space_group_name_H-M   'P 1'
#
loop_
_entity.id
_entity.type
_entity.pdbx_description
1 polymer ?
#
loop_
_entity_poly.entity_id
_entity_poly.type
_entity_poly.pdbx_seq_one_letter_code
_entity_poly.pdbx_strand_id
1 'polypeptide(L)'
;MDLNMMPSYMSRDEYEMQLYGVTQKTVVTSVKETFKETLENVLESVSNKLVTKYSKECIDDFKTALLNAYNNSIEKHTSNLEKIVEECFSIDPSFLLPEDEIQLDSCDQNYEANLDKELSNAKNQLIALTIMEEKLKLLVEEISADEGIVDELLALKTITASLDVDYAELAGPLDRSTSTLVSLLLSKLSLNDGNPQDVISGATDLALLDGQCYFVP
;
A
#
# COMPACT_ATOMS: atom_id res chain seq x y z
N MET A 1 -28.48 -12.45 36.80
CA MET A 1 -28.53 -12.25 35.34
C MET A 1 -27.40 -13.09 34.81
N ASP A 2 -27.70 -14.24 34.22
CA ASP A 2 -26.69 -15.10 33.62
C ASP A 2 -26.26 -14.44 32.31
N LEU A 3 -25.11 -13.77 32.35
CA LEU A 3 -24.51 -13.16 31.17
C LEU A 3 -23.78 -14.27 30.42
N ASN A 4 -24.39 -14.75 29.35
CA ASN A 4 -23.71 -15.59 28.38
C ASN A 4 -22.67 -14.71 27.67
N MET A 5 -21.40 -14.94 27.96
CA MET A 5 -20.26 -14.23 27.37
C MET A 5 -19.76 -14.93 26.10
N MET A 6 -20.27 -16.13 25.79
CA MET A 6 -19.98 -16.83 24.55
C MET A 6 -20.56 -16.07 23.34
N PRO A 7 -19.82 -15.92 22.22
CA PRO A 7 -20.31 -15.26 21.02
C PRO A 7 -21.60 -15.91 20.50
N SER A 8 -22.62 -15.11 20.21
CA SER A 8 -23.97 -15.61 19.87
C SER A 8 -24.05 -16.38 18.55
N TYR A 9 -23.02 -16.30 17.71
CA TYR A 9 -22.93 -16.97 16.42
C TYR A 9 -22.23 -18.34 16.49
N MET A 10 -21.65 -18.69 17.64
CA MET A 10 -20.83 -19.89 17.79
C MET A 10 -21.54 -20.90 18.69
N SER A 11 -21.49 -22.19 18.33
CA SER A 11 -21.98 -23.25 19.20
C SER A 11 -21.00 -23.54 20.32
N ARG A 12 -21.48 -24.13 21.43
CA ARG A 12 -20.65 -24.51 22.57
C ARG A 12 -19.47 -25.39 22.16
N ASP A 13 -19.73 -26.40 21.34
CA ASP A 13 -18.69 -27.32 20.85
C ASP A 13 -17.60 -26.61 20.05
N GLU A 14 -17.97 -25.59 19.25
CA GLU A 14 -17.01 -24.78 18.49
C GLU A 14 -16.18 -23.88 19.40
N TYR A 15 -16.80 -23.32 20.43
CA TYR A 15 -16.13 -22.48 21.43
C TYR A 15 -15.09 -23.28 22.24
N GLU A 16 -15.47 -24.48 22.66
CA GLU A 16 -14.58 -25.40 23.36
C GLU A 16 -13.47 -25.92 22.43
N MET A 17 -13.79 -26.18 21.16
CA MET A 17 -12.79 -26.56 20.16
C MET A 17 -11.74 -25.45 19.93
N GLN A 18 -12.12 -24.18 20.02
CA GLN A 18 -11.17 -23.06 19.92
C GLN A 18 -10.12 -23.10 21.03
N LEU A 19 -10.53 -23.42 22.27
CA LEU A 19 -9.60 -23.51 23.40
C LEU A 19 -8.74 -24.78 23.36
N TYR A 20 -9.37 -25.94 23.15
CA TYR A 20 -8.68 -27.24 23.29
C TYR A 20 -8.07 -27.75 21.98
N GLY A 21 -8.44 -27.19 20.83
CA GLY A 21 -8.02 -27.64 19.50
C GLY A 21 -8.62 -28.98 19.07
N VAL A 22 -9.47 -29.58 19.90
CA VAL A 22 -10.13 -30.87 19.66
C VAL A 22 -11.56 -30.82 20.17
N THR A 23 -12.45 -31.60 19.56
CA THR A 23 -13.84 -31.73 20.04
C THR A 23 -13.93 -32.83 21.10
N GLN A 24 -14.88 -32.68 22.02
CA GLN A 24 -15.20 -33.72 23.02
C GLN A 24 -15.48 -35.08 22.37
N LYS A 25 -16.19 -35.08 21.24
CA LYS A 25 -16.48 -36.28 20.45
C LYS A 25 -15.21 -36.98 19.96
N THR A 26 -14.20 -36.21 19.52
CA THR A 26 -12.90 -36.76 19.11
C THR A 26 -12.24 -37.48 20.29
N VAL A 27 -12.22 -36.85 21.47
CA VAL A 27 -11.64 -37.45 22.70
C VAL A 27 -12.32 -38.76 23.05
N VAL A 28 -13.65 -38.78 23.11
CA VAL A 28 -14.44 -39.99 23.41
C VAL A 28 -14.14 -41.10 22.40
N THR A 29 -14.06 -40.76 21.10
CA THR A 29 -13.78 -41.72 20.04
C THR A 29 -12.39 -42.32 20.17
N SER A 30 -11.36 -41.48 20.37
CA SER A 30 -9.98 -41.94 20.54
C SER A 30 -9.80 -42.83 21.78
N VAL A 31 -10.48 -42.52 22.88
CA VAL A 31 -10.46 -43.36 24.08
C VAL A 31 -11.11 -44.72 23.80
N LYS A 32 -12.25 -44.77 23.10
CA LYS A 32 -12.92 -46.02 22.72
C LYS A 32 -12.05 -46.89 21.83
N GLU A 33 -11.40 -46.28 20.83
CA GLU A 33 -10.49 -46.98 19.93
C GLU A 33 -9.30 -47.56 20.69
N THR A 34 -8.70 -46.79 21.61
CA THR A 34 -7.58 -47.24 22.44
C THR A 34 -7.96 -48.45 23.31
N PHE A 35 -9.13 -48.41 23.95
CA PHE A 35 -9.60 -49.56 24.75
C PHE A 35 -9.87 -50.79 23.89
N LYS A 36 -10.46 -50.61 22.70
CA LYS A 36 -10.72 -51.70 21.76
C LYS A 36 -9.42 -52.35 21.29
N GLU A 37 -8.45 -51.56 20.86
CA GLU A 37 -7.13 -52.04 20.43
C GLU A 37 -6.42 -52.78 21.58
N THR A 38 -6.46 -52.25 22.79
CA THR A 38 -5.88 -52.90 23.97
C THR A 38 -6.52 -54.26 24.23
N LEU A 39 -7.85 -54.36 24.12
CA LEU A 39 -8.56 -55.62 24.28
C LEU A 39 -8.20 -56.63 23.19
N GLU A 40 -8.13 -56.20 21.93
CA GLU A 40 -7.73 -57.04 20.80
C GLU A 40 -6.30 -57.58 21.00
N ASN A 41 -5.37 -56.74 21.45
CA ASN A 41 -4.00 -57.14 21.76
C ASN A 41 -3.93 -58.16 22.91
N VAL A 42 -4.74 -57.97 23.97
CA VAL A 42 -4.82 -58.93 25.09
C VAL A 42 -5.43 -60.25 24.61
N LEU A 43 -6.51 -60.21 23.82
CA LEU A 43 -7.14 -61.39 23.24
C LEU A 43 -6.18 -62.18 22.36
N GLU A 44 -5.40 -61.50 21.54
CA GLU A 44 -4.38 -62.11 20.69
C GLU A 44 -3.29 -62.77 21.54
N SER A 45 -2.80 -62.10 22.58
CA SER A 45 -1.82 -62.66 23.51
C SER A 45 -2.34 -63.92 24.24
N VAL A 46 -3.58 -63.87 24.71
CA VAL A 46 -4.26 -65.00 25.38
C VAL A 46 -4.40 -66.16 24.39
N SER A 47 -4.85 -65.87 23.17
CA SER A 47 -5.07 -66.88 22.13
C SER A 47 -3.77 -67.59 21.75
N ASN A 48 -2.69 -66.84 21.55
CA ASN A 48 -1.38 -67.41 21.26
C ASN A 48 -0.87 -68.35 22.36
N LYS A 49 -1.22 -68.09 23.63
CA LYS A 49 -0.93 -69.00 24.74
C LYS A 49 -1.82 -70.24 24.76
N LEU A 50 -3.09 -70.12 24.37
CA LEU A 50 -4.08 -71.21 24.40
C LEU A 50 -4.02 -72.15 23.19
N VAL A 51 -3.44 -71.74 22.05
CA VAL A 51 -3.29 -72.58 20.83
C VAL A 51 -2.59 -73.92 21.11
N THR A 52 -1.79 -74.01 22.16
CA THR A 52 -1.11 -75.26 22.57
C THR A 52 -2.02 -76.26 23.29
N LYS A 53 -3.17 -75.82 23.82
CA LYS A 53 -4.06 -76.62 24.67
C LYS A 53 -5.46 -76.82 24.10
N TYR A 54 -5.90 -75.96 23.19
CA TYR A 54 -7.27 -75.95 22.65
C TYR A 54 -7.25 -75.90 21.12
N SER A 55 -8.33 -76.36 20.49
CA SER A 55 -8.51 -76.24 19.04
C SER A 55 -8.69 -74.77 18.64
N LYS A 56 -8.25 -74.45 17.41
CA LYS A 56 -8.34 -73.09 16.87
C LYS A 56 -9.79 -72.57 16.82
N GLU A 57 -10.74 -73.41 16.44
CA GLU A 57 -12.17 -73.07 16.41
C GLU A 57 -12.68 -72.60 17.78
N CYS A 58 -12.33 -73.31 18.86
CA CYS A 58 -12.77 -72.97 20.20
C CYS A 58 -12.18 -71.63 20.69
N ILE A 59 -10.96 -71.30 20.26
CA ILE A 59 -10.30 -70.03 20.55
C ILE A 59 -10.95 -68.88 19.77
N ASP A 60 -11.26 -69.09 18.49
CA ASP A 60 -11.91 -68.08 17.64
C ASP A 60 -13.36 -67.80 18.11
N ASP A 61 -14.09 -68.83 18.55
CA ASP A 61 -15.41 -68.68 19.19
C ASP A 61 -15.31 -67.85 20.48
N PHE A 62 -14.31 -68.13 21.32
CA PHE A 62 -14.04 -67.36 22.54
C PHE A 62 -13.71 -65.89 22.24
N LYS A 63 -12.84 -65.62 21.25
CA LYS A 63 -12.51 -64.25 20.81
C LYS A 63 -13.76 -63.50 20.39
N THR A 64 -14.58 -64.13 19.55
CA THR A 64 -15.80 -63.53 19.00
C THR A 64 -16.82 -63.25 20.11
N ALA A 65 -17.00 -64.21 21.04
CA ALA A 65 -17.89 -64.05 22.18
C ALA A 65 -17.45 -62.91 23.10
N LEU A 66 -16.14 -62.81 23.40
CA LEU A 66 -15.62 -61.77 24.28
C LEU A 66 -15.68 -60.38 23.63
N LEU A 67 -15.35 -60.27 22.34
CA LEU A 67 -15.48 -59.02 21.59
C LEU A 67 -16.93 -58.55 21.51
N ASN A 68 -17.88 -59.45 21.27
CA ASN A 68 -19.29 -59.11 21.27
C ASN A 68 -19.78 -58.67 22.65
N ALA A 69 -19.37 -59.37 23.72
CA ALA A 69 -19.68 -58.97 25.09
C ALA A 69 -19.10 -57.58 25.43
N TYR A 70 -17.87 -57.31 24.99
CA TYR A 70 -17.25 -56.00 25.16
C TYR A 70 -17.97 -54.91 24.38
N ASN A 71 -18.27 -55.12 23.10
CA ASN A 71 -18.96 -54.14 22.25
C ASN A 71 -20.35 -53.76 22.81
N ASN A 72 -21.09 -54.75 23.32
CA ASN A 72 -22.38 -54.50 23.97
C ASN A 72 -22.24 -53.73 25.29
N SER A 73 -21.16 -53.96 26.03
CA SER A 73 -20.89 -53.28 27.31
C SER A 73 -20.37 -51.86 27.13
N ILE A 74 -19.44 -51.66 26.19
CA ILE A 74 -18.79 -50.37 25.96
C ILE A 74 -19.76 -49.32 25.44
N GLU A 75 -20.81 -49.70 24.70
CA GLU A 75 -21.87 -48.77 24.32
C GLU A 75 -22.53 -48.13 25.56
N LYS A 76 -22.88 -48.94 26.55
CA LYS A 76 -23.47 -48.45 27.81
C LYS A 76 -22.50 -47.55 28.59
N HIS A 77 -21.21 -47.87 28.57
CA HIS A 77 -20.19 -47.07 29.24
C HIS A 77 -19.75 -45.84 28.44
N THR A 78 -20.00 -45.81 27.12
CA THR A 78 -19.69 -44.67 26.26
C THR A 78 -20.48 -43.44 26.71
N SER A 79 -21.77 -43.57 27.00
CA SER A 79 -22.57 -42.42 27.45
C SER A 79 -22.12 -41.85 28.79
N ASN A 80 -21.52 -42.67 29.66
CA ASN A 80 -20.93 -42.16 30.90
C ASN A 80 -19.59 -41.46 30.63
N LEU A 81 -18.80 -41.99 29.70
CA LEU A 81 -17.55 -41.35 29.27
C LEU A 81 -17.83 -40.00 28.60
N GLU A 82 -18.85 -39.91 27.75
CA GLU A 82 -19.31 -38.65 27.13
C GLU A 82 -19.61 -37.60 28.20
N LYS A 83 -20.36 -37.95 29.24
CA LYS A 83 -20.68 -37.02 30.35
C LYS A 83 -19.44 -36.57 31.13
N ILE A 84 -18.51 -37.48 31.39
CA ILE A 84 -17.27 -37.13 32.11
C ILE A 84 -16.42 -36.18 31.27
N VAL A 85 -16.32 -36.45 29.95
CA VAL A 85 -15.61 -35.58 29.02
C VAL A 85 -16.32 -34.23 28.95
N GLU A 86 -17.65 -34.20 28.86
CA GLU A 86 -18.42 -32.96 28.91
C GLU A 86 -18.11 -32.16 30.19
N GLU A 87 -18.15 -32.76 31.38
CA GLU A 87 -17.83 -32.07 32.63
C GLU A 87 -16.39 -31.54 32.70
N CYS A 88 -15.43 -32.22 32.06
CA CYS A 88 -14.01 -31.87 32.12
C CYS A 88 -13.60 -30.82 31.07
N PHE A 89 -14.28 -30.80 29.93
CA PHE A 89 -13.95 -29.94 28.78
C PHE A 89 -14.99 -28.85 28.54
N SER A 90 -16.09 -28.82 29.32
CA SER A 90 -17.06 -27.74 29.22
C SER A 90 -16.48 -26.43 29.71
N ILE A 91 -16.56 -25.40 28.88
CA ILE A 91 -16.27 -24.03 29.26
C ILE A 91 -17.56 -23.42 29.84
N ASP A 92 -17.48 -22.79 31.00
CA ASP A 92 -18.61 -22.04 31.56
C ASP A 92 -19.00 -20.95 30.55
N PRO A 93 -20.26 -20.87 30.10
CA PRO A 93 -20.71 -19.82 29.18
C PRO A 93 -20.53 -18.39 29.71
N SER A 94 -20.31 -18.24 31.03
CA SER A 94 -19.97 -16.96 31.67
C SER A 94 -18.49 -16.60 31.52
N PHE A 95 -17.65 -17.56 31.11
CA PHE A 95 -16.22 -17.38 30.90
C PHE A 95 -15.95 -17.00 29.44
N LEU A 96 -15.30 -15.85 29.27
CA LEU A 96 -14.82 -15.39 27.98
C LEU A 96 -13.38 -15.86 27.78
N LEU A 97 -13.10 -16.45 26.63
CA LEU A 97 -11.76 -16.80 26.21
C LEU A 97 -10.91 -15.54 25.98
N PRO A 98 -9.61 -15.57 26.31
CA PRO A 98 -8.70 -14.43 26.09
C PRO A 98 -8.68 -13.92 24.64
N GLU A 99 -8.86 -14.82 23.67
CA GLU A 99 -8.90 -14.50 22.24
C GLU A 99 -10.09 -13.59 21.87
N ASP A 100 -11.16 -13.65 22.67
CA ASP A 100 -12.38 -12.87 22.45
C ASP A 100 -12.44 -11.61 23.33
N GLU A 101 -11.40 -11.29 24.10
CA GLU A 101 -11.36 -10.07 24.94
C GLU A 101 -11.63 -8.80 24.13
N ILE A 102 -11.21 -8.76 22.86
CA ILE A 102 -11.44 -7.63 21.94
C ILE A 102 -12.93 -7.46 21.62
N GLN A 103 -13.75 -8.51 21.76
CA GLN A 103 -15.19 -8.45 21.52
C GLN A 103 -15.97 -7.82 22.70
N LEU A 104 -15.36 -7.68 23.89
CA LEU A 104 -15.96 -6.95 25.01
C LEU A 104 -16.13 -5.46 24.70
N ASP A 105 -15.17 -4.91 23.97
CA ASP A 105 -15.27 -3.58 23.40
C ASP A 105 -16.07 -3.70 22.11
N SER A 106 -17.40 -3.69 22.25
CA SER A 106 -18.30 -3.66 21.10
C SER A 106 -17.94 -2.47 20.22
N CYS A 107 -17.22 -2.71 19.13
CA CYS A 107 -16.98 -1.73 18.10
C CYS A 107 -18.34 -1.35 17.53
N ASP A 108 -18.83 -0.14 17.84
CA ASP A 108 -20.09 0.35 17.27
C ASP A 108 -19.95 0.27 15.74
N GLN A 109 -20.92 -0.34 15.06
CA GLN A 109 -20.90 -0.42 13.59
C GLN A 109 -20.80 0.96 12.95
N ASN A 110 -21.26 2.02 13.63
CA ASN A 110 -21.06 3.40 13.20
C ASN A 110 -19.60 3.87 13.35
N TYR A 111 -18.88 3.37 14.36
CA TYR A 111 -17.46 3.68 14.54
C TYR A 111 -16.62 3.05 13.42
N GLU A 112 -16.85 1.78 13.09
CA GLU A 112 -16.15 1.11 11.99
C GLU A 112 -16.41 1.80 10.63
N ALA A 113 -17.67 2.11 10.32
CA ALA A 113 -18.02 2.83 9.10
C ALA A 113 -17.42 4.25 9.04
N ASN A 114 -17.32 4.94 10.18
CA ASN A 114 -16.65 6.23 10.25
C ASN A 114 -15.13 6.11 10.05
N LEU A 115 -14.51 5.07 10.62
CA LEU A 115 -13.09 4.79 10.45
C LEU A 115 -12.74 4.55 8.97
N ASP A 116 -13.56 3.77 8.26
CA ASP A 116 -13.41 3.53 6.82
C ASP A 116 -13.52 4.83 6.00
N LYS A 117 -14.44 5.71 6.39
CA LYS A 117 -14.61 7.01 5.74
C LYS A 117 -13.41 7.92 5.98
N GLU A 118 -12.88 7.97 7.20
CA GLU A 118 -11.68 8.73 7.53
C GLU A 118 -10.45 8.20 6.78
N LEU A 119 -10.29 6.87 6.72
CA LEU A 119 -9.23 6.21 5.97
C LEU A 119 -9.29 6.55 4.48
N SER A 120 -10.49 6.48 3.87
CA SER A 120 -10.71 6.85 2.48
C SER A 120 -10.38 8.32 2.20
N ASN A 121 -10.80 9.22 3.10
CA ASN A 121 -10.47 10.65 3.00
C ASN A 121 -8.98 10.91 3.10
N ALA A 122 -8.29 10.30 4.08
CA ALA A 122 -6.84 10.43 4.25
C ALA A 122 -6.09 9.92 3.02
N LYS A 123 -6.52 8.80 2.42
CA LYS A 123 -5.94 8.28 1.18
C LYS A 123 -6.08 9.25 0.01
N ASN A 124 -7.26 9.86 -0.15
CA ASN A 124 -7.49 10.86 -1.20
C ASN A 124 -6.65 12.12 -0.99
N GLN A 125 -6.52 12.59 0.25
CA GLN A 125 -5.66 13.72 0.60
C GLN A 125 -4.19 13.42 0.29
N LEU A 126 -3.72 12.21 0.60
CA LEU A 126 -2.36 11.79 0.28
C LEU A 126 -2.09 11.84 -1.23
N ILE A 127 -3.01 11.31 -2.05
CA ILE A 127 -2.89 11.36 -3.51
C ILE A 127 -2.79 12.81 -4.00
N ALA A 128 -3.64 13.70 -3.48
CA ALA A 128 -3.62 15.12 -3.84
C ALA A 128 -2.31 15.79 -3.46
N LEU A 129 -1.77 15.48 -2.27
CA LEU A 129 -0.48 15.99 -1.81
C LEU A 129 0.68 15.49 -2.69
N THR A 130 0.68 14.22 -3.08
CA THR A 130 1.71 13.67 -3.98
C THR A 130 1.70 14.38 -5.34
N ILE A 131 0.52 14.61 -5.93
CA ILE A 131 0.39 15.36 -7.19
C ILE A 131 0.88 16.80 -7.02
N MET A 132 0.54 17.43 -5.89
CA MET A 132 0.99 18.80 -5.60
C MET A 132 2.52 18.86 -5.44
N GLU A 133 3.12 17.87 -4.78
CA GLU A 133 4.57 17.76 -4.62
C GLU A 133 5.29 17.63 -5.98
N GLU A 134 4.78 16.79 -6.89
CA GLU A 134 5.33 16.67 -8.24
C GLU A 134 5.25 17.99 -9.02
N LYS A 135 4.11 18.68 -8.94
CA LYS A 135 3.95 19.99 -9.59
C LYS A 135 4.90 21.04 -9.02
N LEU A 136 5.10 21.04 -7.71
CA LEU A 136 6.06 21.93 -7.05
C LEU A 136 7.49 21.66 -7.52
N LYS A 137 7.88 20.38 -7.68
CA LYS A 137 9.20 20.02 -8.23
C LYS A 137 9.40 20.59 -9.64
N LEU A 138 8.41 20.43 -10.51
CA LEU A 138 8.47 20.98 -11.88
C LEU A 138 8.61 22.51 -11.88
N LEU A 139 7.85 23.21 -11.03
CA LEU A 139 7.94 24.67 -10.92
C LEU A 139 9.32 25.12 -10.41
N VAL A 140 9.91 24.39 -9.46
CA VAL A 140 11.26 24.70 -8.97
C VAL A 140 12.30 24.50 -10.07
N GLU A 141 12.18 23.44 -10.88
CA GLU A 141 13.04 23.21 -12.04
C GLU A 141 12.91 24.33 -13.08
N GLU A 142 11.69 24.78 -13.38
CA GLU A 142 11.43 25.88 -14.31
C GLU A 142 12.03 27.21 -13.81
N ILE A 143 11.79 27.58 -12.55
CA ILE A 143 12.37 28.79 -11.95
C ILE A 143 13.90 28.74 -11.98
N SER A 144 14.49 27.57 -11.70
CA SER A 144 15.95 27.40 -11.72
C SER A 144 16.52 27.57 -13.14
N ALA A 145 15.79 27.15 -14.16
CA ALA A 145 16.18 27.37 -15.56
C ALA A 145 16.09 28.86 -15.94
N ASP A 146 15.03 29.54 -15.53
CA ASP A 146 14.83 30.98 -15.76
C ASP A 146 15.89 31.83 -15.07
N GLU A 147 16.31 31.48 -13.84
CA GLU A 147 17.43 32.13 -13.16
C GLU A 147 18.72 32.08 -13.99
N GLY A 148 19.01 30.93 -14.61
CA GLY A 148 20.16 30.78 -15.52
C GLY A 148 20.09 31.71 -16.73
N ILE A 149 18.91 31.87 -17.33
CA ILE A 149 18.69 32.80 -18.46
C ILE A 149 18.89 34.25 -18.02
N VAL A 150 18.40 34.62 -16.83
CA VAL A 150 18.57 35.97 -16.29
C VAL A 150 20.04 36.29 -16.03
N ASP A 151 20.81 35.34 -15.51
CA ASP A 151 22.26 35.48 -15.30
C ASP A 151 23.02 35.65 -16.63
N GLU A 152 22.66 34.89 -17.66
CA GLU A 152 23.23 35.04 -19.01
C GLU A 152 22.91 36.41 -19.62
N LEU A 153 21.67 36.90 -19.47
CA LEU A 153 21.27 38.22 -19.94
C LEU A 153 22.01 39.35 -19.19
N LEU A 154 22.26 39.20 -17.89
CA LEU A 154 23.06 40.14 -17.12
C LEU A 154 24.52 40.16 -17.58
N ALA A 155 25.11 38.99 -17.86
CA ALA A 155 26.45 38.89 -18.43
C ALA A 155 26.50 39.56 -19.82
N LEU A 156 25.53 39.29 -20.68
CA LEU A 156 25.44 39.89 -22.02
C LEU A 156 25.31 41.41 -21.95
N LYS A 157 24.44 41.92 -21.08
CA LYS A 157 24.27 43.36 -20.84
C LYS A 157 25.57 44.03 -20.40
N THR A 158 26.35 43.35 -19.56
CA THR A 158 27.66 43.85 -19.13
C THR A 158 28.64 43.93 -20.29
N ILE A 159 28.66 42.92 -21.17
CA ILE A 159 29.50 42.89 -22.38
C ILE A 159 29.08 43.99 -23.35
N THR A 160 27.78 44.21 -23.59
CA THR A 160 27.30 45.29 -24.45
C THR A 160 27.67 46.66 -23.89
N ALA A 161 27.54 46.86 -22.57
CA ALA A 161 27.96 48.10 -21.93
C ALA A 161 29.46 48.37 -22.10
N SER A 162 30.32 47.34 -22.04
CA SER A 162 31.75 47.52 -22.35
C SER A 162 32.01 47.82 -23.83
N LEU A 163 31.28 47.18 -24.76
CA LEU A 163 31.40 47.45 -26.20
C LEU A 163 30.95 48.87 -26.57
N ASP A 164 29.92 49.40 -25.91
CA ASP A 164 29.48 50.79 -26.10
C ASP A 164 30.56 51.79 -25.67
N VAL A 165 31.30 51.48 -24.59
CA VAL A 165 32.45 52.27 -24.14
C VAL A 165 33.60 52.17 -25.14
N ASP A 166 33.94 50.96 -25.59
CA ASP A 166 34.99 50.73 -26.59
C ASP A 166 34.66 51.41 -27.93
N TYR A 167 33.39 51.40 -28.35
CA TYR A 167 32.92 52.09 -29.54
C TYR A 167 33.00 53.61 -29.38
N ALA A 168 32.67 54.15 -28.20
CA ALA A 168 32.82 55.57 -27.91
C ALA A 168 34.30 56.01 -27.90
N GLU A 169 35.22 55.14 -27.48
CA GLU A 169 36.67 55.38 -27.59
C GLU A 169 37.17 55.31 -29.04
N LEU A 170 36.73 54.33 -29.84
CA LEU A 170 37.06 54.25 -31.27
C LEU A 170 36.45 55.40 -32.09
N ALA A 171 35.27 55.88 -31.70
CA ALA A 171 34.60 57.04 -32.28
C ALA A 171 35.11 58.37 -31.69
N GLY A 172 36.20 58.34 -30.91
CA GLY A 172 36.90 59.52 -30.42
C GLY A 172 37.20 60.53 -31.53
N PRO A 173 37.39 61.82 -31.18
CA PRO A 173 37.35 62.91 -32.15
C PRO A 173 38.38 62.65 -33.25
N LEU A 174 37.91 62.59 -34.50
CA LEU A 174 38.78 62.51 -35.69
C LEU A 174 39.88 63.56 -35.52
N ASP A 175 41.12 63.10 -35.31
CA ASP A 175 42.26 64.01 -35.15
C ASP A 175 42.32 64.96 -36.35
N ARG A 176 42.76 66.20 -36.15
CA ARG A 176 42.70 67.27 -37.16
C ARG A 176 43.26 66.86 -38.53
N SER A 177 44.18 65.89 -38.57
CA SER A 177 44.74 65.32 -39.79
C SER A 177 43.72 64.50 -40.62
N THR A 178 42.88 63.68 -39.99
CA THR A 178 41.82 62.92 -40.68
C THR A 178 40.62 63.82 -41.01
N SER A 179 40.32 64.83 -40.19
CA SER A 179 39.37 65.90 -40.54
C SER A 179 39.81 66.64 -41.81
N THR A 180 41.11 66.91 -41.96
CA THR A 180 41.66 67.54 -43.17
C THR A 180 41.56 66.62 -44.38
N LEU A 181 41.82 65.30 -44.24
CA LEU A 181 41.65 64.33 -45.33
C LEU A 181 40.20 64.11 -45.74
N VAL A 182 39.27 64.02 -44.79
CA VAL A 182 37.83 63.92 -45.03
C VAL A 182 37.31 65.20 -45.70
N SER A 183 37.78 66.36 -45.25
CA SER A 183 37.47 67.65 -45.89
C SER A 183 38.08 67.78 -47.28
N LEU A 184 39.29 67.25 -47.52
CA LEU A 184 39.94 67.24 -48.84
C LEU A 184 39.22 66.30 -49.81
N LEU A 185 38.78 65.12 -49.35
CA LEU A 185 37.97 64.17 -50.12
C LEU A 185 36.59 64.75 -50.46
N LEU A 186 35.91 65.35 -49.48
CA LEU A 186 34.62 66.01 -49.69
C LEU A 186 34.75 67.24 -50.60
N SER A 187 35.83 68.03 -50.49
CA SER A 187 36.11 69.15 -51.41
C SER A 187 36.41 68.68 -52.84
N LYS A 188 37.05 67.53 -53.01
CA LYS A 188 37.32 66.94 -54.34
C LYS A 188 36.09 66.31 -54.97
N LEU A 189 35.15 65.81 -54.17
CA LEU A 189 33.85 65.30 -54.63
C LEU A 189 32.86 66.45 -54.91
N SER A 190 32.87 67.51 -54.10
CA SER A 190 31.93 68.64 -54.19
C SER A 190 32.24 69.64 -55.30
N LEU A 191 33.43 69.62 -55.90
CA LEU A 191 33.75 70.43 -57.07
C LEU A 191 33.22 69.85 -58.39
N ASN A 192 32.57 68.68 -58.35
CA ASN A 192 32.22 67.97 -59.57
C ASN A 192 30.74 67.94 -59.97
N ASP A 193 29.80 68.53 -59.21
CA ASP A 193 28.42 68.65 -59.74
C ASP A 193 27.68 69.87 -59.20
N GLY A 194 27.39 70.78 -60.14
CA GLY A 194 26.44 71.84 -59.95
C GLY A 194 25.01 71.36 -60.23
N ASN A 195 24.12 71.83 -59.36
CA ASN A 195 22.70 72.11 -59.54
C ASN A 195 21.67 71.05 -59.07
N PRO A 196 20.61 71.48 -58.34
CA PRO A 196 19.73 70.61 -57.55
C PRO A 196 18.40 70.31 -58.25
N GLN A 197 17.72 69.23 -57.86
CA GLN A 197 16.30 69.22 -57.47
C GLN A 197 15.77 67.79 -57.16
N ASP A 198 14.78 67.79 -56.26
CA ASP A 198 13.64 66.86 -56.17
C ASP A 198 13.60 65.67 -55.17
N VAL A 199 12.73 65.87 -54.16
CA VAL A 199 11.50 65.08 -53.86
C VAL A 199 11.51 63.97 -52.77
N ILE A 200 10.88 64.34 -51.63
CA ILE A 200 9.78 63.71 -50.84
C ILE A 200 9.80 62.20 -50.47
N SER A 201 9.36 61.95 -49.22
CA SER A 201 8.59 60.79 -48.70
C SER A 201 9.41 59.80 -47.86
N GLY A 202 8.98 59.28 -46.71
CA GLY A 202 7.68 59.27 -46.04
C GLY A 202 7.83 58.41 -44.78
N ALA A 203 7.06 58.73 -43.73
CA ALA A 203 7.14 58.15 -42.41
C ALA A 203 6.32 56.85 -42.25
N THR A 204 6.74 56.06 -41.26
CA THR A 204 5.97 55.13 -40.39
C THR A 204 5.27 53.91 -40.98
N ASP A 205 5.57 52.73 -40.43
CA ASP A 205 4.53 51.88 -39.84
C ASP A 205 5.06 50.96 -38.72
N LEU A 206 4.30 50.94 -37.63
CA LEU A 206 4.43 50.18 -36.40
C LEU A 206 3.33 49.10 -36.43
N ALA A 207 3.67 47.83 -36.23
CA ALA A 207 2.68 46.78 -36.00
C ALA A 207 3.05 45.98 -34.74
N LEU A 208 2.39 46.31 -33.64
CA LEU A 208 2.19 45.42 -32.49
C LEU A 208 1.29 44.26 -32.92
N LEU A 209 1.68 43.02 -32.59
CA LEU A 209 0.79 41.87 -32.62
C LEU A 209 0.38 41.51 -31.20
N ASP A 210 -0.93 41.61 -31.01
CA ASP A 210 -1.72 41.34 -29.81
C ASP A 210 -1.72 39.85 -29.46
N GLY A 211 -1.56 39.54 -28.18
CA GLY A 211 -1.75 38.20 -27.62
C GLY A 211 -3.19 38.00 -27.16
N GLN A 212 -3.81 36.88 -27.53
CA GLN A 212 -5.00 36.35 -26.87
C GLN A 212 -4.91 34.84 -26.73
N CYS A 213 -4.73 34.36 -25.50
CA CYS A 213 -5.07 33.01 -25.07
C CYS A 213 -6.55 32.99 -24.68
N TYR A 214 -7.32 32.08 -25.25
CA TYR A 214 -8.66 31.74 -24.77
C TYR A 214 -8.60 30.43 -23.97
N PHE A 215 -9.18 30.45 -22.78
CA PHE A 215 -9.65 29.26 -22.07
C PHE A 215 -10.95 29.62 -21.34
N VAL A 216 -12.05 28.97 -21.69
CA VAL A 216 -13.29 28.88 -20.89
C VAL A 216 -13.96 27.53 -21.24
N PRO A 217 -14.78 26.99 -20.33
CA PRO A 217 -14.57 25.78 -19.52
C PRO A 217 -14.81 24.44 -20.24
#